data_AF-A0AA39T8L4-F1
#
_entry.id   AF-A0AA39T8L4-F1
#
_cell.length_a   1.000
_cell.length_b   1.000
_cell.length_c   1.000
_cell.angle_alpha   90.00
_cell.angle_beta   90.00
_cell.angle_gamma   90.00
#
_symmetry.space_group_name_H-M   'P 1'
#
loop_
_entity.id
_entity.type
_entity.pdbx_description
1 polymer ?
#
loop_
_entity_poly.entity_id
_entity_poly.type
_entity_poly.pdbx_seq_one_letter_code
_entity_poly.pdbx_strand_id
1 'polypeptide(L)'
;MDAYSGYNQIRMNKADEEKTSFTTDQGLYCYKVMPFGLKNTGATYQRLVNRIFARQIGKNMEVYVDDMLTKSTTAEKHMEDLKETFDVLRKYQMKLNLSKCVFGVPSRRFLGFQVHQRGIEVNPEKIKALEGMASPKTLKDVQKLTGCLASLNRCIAKSTDKCAPFFKAIKKGKRLEWSTECEEAFQKLKEYLGRAPILSKPVVGETLYLYLSVIDLYLSVTEVATSLVLIRLEEGIQKPVYYTSKALLPAETRYSPVEKIALALITSTRKLRPYFQAHTIEVYTDCPLKLILQKPEVSGRLTKWAVELSEYDIRYTPKAVIKGQAISDFIAEFTEPDAKVRKVMEDEQTTKFQWKLHVDGSSNTHGSGAGIVITTPEGDTMECAMRFDFKATNNQAEYEALLAGLRVCIALGADELEIYSDLQVVVNQVLDEYQAREEHMIAYLDITKRLLRKFKVYRISQIPREENEKADALSKLASATTSIRSKAIPVAHLTKPSTVESKEITIAEIRPSPGDWTYKLRKYLEENILPEDAIEAKRIRYRSTRYTILRGELYRRGFSKVLQRCISGEKNRRDPEKRPQWSVWEPHWG
;
A
#
# COMPACT_ATOMS: atom_id res chain seq x y z
N MET A 1 -21.18 -6.64 -38.14
CA MET A 1 -22.37 -7.40 -38.54
C MET A 1 -22.86 -8.15 -37.31
N ASP A 2 -24.17 -8.34 -37.17
CA ASP A 2 -24.81 -8.99 -36.02
C ASP A 2 -25.79 -10.02 -36.57
N ALA A 3 -25.73 -11.25 -36.06
CA ALA A 3 -26.62 -12.32 -36.51
C ALA A 3 -28.03 -12.15 -35.95
N TYR A 4 -29.05 -12.27 -36.81
CA TYR A 4 -30.44 -12.09 -36.42
C TYR A 4 -30.94 -13.27 -35.57
N SER A 5 -31.17 -13.07 -34.28
CA SER A 5 -31.63 -14.14 -33.37
C SER A 5 -30.73 -15.39 -33.47
N GLY A 6 -29.41 -15.20 -33.34
CA GLY A 6 -28.39 -16.20 -33.68
C GLY A 6 -28.70 -17.62 -33.21
N TYR A 7 -29.07 -17.80 -31.94
CA TYR A 7 -29.39 -19.12 -31.38
C TYR A 7 -30.58 -19.79 -32.08
N ASN A 8 -31.64 -19.04 -32.37
CA ASN A 8 -32.83 -19.57 -33.04
C ASN A 8 -32.57 -20.00 -34.49
N GLN A 9 -31.41 -19.66 -35.07
CA GLN A 9 -31.00 -20.14 -36.38
C GLN A 9 -30.43 -21.57 -36.34
N ILE A 10 -30.16 -22.11 -35.14
CA ILE A 10 -29.66 -23.47 -34.95
C ILE A 10 -30.82 -24.39 -34.56
N ARG A 11 -31.00 -25.48 -35.31
CA ARG A 11 -31.97 -26.53 -34.98
C ARG A 11 -31.53 -27.31 -33.75
N MET A 12 -32.48 -27.62 -32.88
CA MET A 12 -32.24 -28.57 -31.80
C MET A 12 -32.05 -29.98 -32.38
N ASN A 13 -31.27 -30.80 -31.70
CA ASN A 13 -31.26 -32.23 -31.99
C ASN A 13 -32.63 -32.81 -31.60
N LYS A 14 -33.24 -33.62 -32.46
CA LYS A 14 -34.60 -34.16 -32.25
C LYS A 14 -34.76 -34.85 -30.88
N ALA A 15 -33.74 -35.59 -30.44
CA ALA A 15 -33.75 -36.28 -29.15
C ALA A 15 -33.66 -35.34 -27.92
N ASP A 16 -33.32 -34.08 -28.14
CA ASP A 16 -33.16 -33.06 -27.10
C ASP A 16 -34.28 -32.01 -27.12
N GLU A 17 -35.16 -32.00 -28.14
CA GLU A 17 -36.28 -31.05 -28.25
C GLU A 17 -37.21 -31.15 -27.02
N GLU A 18 -37.65 -32.36 -26.68
CA GLU A 18 -38.56 -32.61 -25.53
C GLU A 18 -37.97 -32.17 -24.18
N LYS A 19 -36.64 -32.12 -24.05
CA LYS A 19 -35.96 -31.65 -22.83
C LYS A 19 -36.07 -30.13 -22.63
N THR A 20 -36.52 -29.42 -23.66
CA THR A 20 -36.77 -27.96 -23.63
C THR A 20 -38.25 -27.62 -23.43
N SER A 21 -39.05 -28.58 -22.97
CA SER A 21 -40.49 -28.40 -22.81
C SER A 21 -40.85 -27.34 -21.78
N PHE A 22 -41.92 -26.60 -22.04
CA PHE A 22 -42.52 -25.61 -21.15
C PHE A 22 -44.05 -25.63 -21.28
N THR A 23 -44.73 -25.30 -20.18
CA THR A 23 -46.19 -25.29 -20.12
C THR A 23 -46.72 -23.88 -20.36
N THR A 24 -47.74 -23.75 -21.20
CA THR A 24 -48.57 -22.55 -21.33
C THR A 24 -50.01 -22.88 -20.92
N ASP A 25 -50.85 -21.86 -20.80
CA ASP A 25 -52.29 -22.00 -20.61
C ASP A 25 -52.98 -22.81 -21.73
N GLN A 26 -52.36 -22.90 -22.90
CA GLN A 26 -52.85 -23.64 -24.08
C GLN A 26 -52.24 -25.04 -24.24
N GLY A 27 -51.27 -25.45 -23.41
CA GLY A 27 -50.72 -26.81 -23.44
C GLY A 27 -49.21 -26.89 -23.25
N LEU A 28 -48.65 -28.05 -23.59
CA LEU A 28 -47.21 -28.35 -23.49
C LEU A 28 -46.52 -28.12 -24.83
N TYR A 29 -45.50 -27.27 -24.83
CA TYR A 29 -44.71 -26.94 -26.02
C TYR A 29 -43.23 -27.24 -25.77
N CYS A 30 -42.47 -27.49 -26.83
CA CYS A 30 -41.01 -27.62 -26.78
C CYS A 30 -40.35 -26.82 -27.90
N TYR A 31 -39.07 -26.48 -27.73
CA TYR A 31 -38.34 -25.70 -28.72
C TYR A 31 -37.73 -26.60 -29.82
N LYS A 32 -38.04 -26.29 -31.09
CA LYS A 32 -37.44 -26.93 -32.28
C LYS A 32 -36.12 -26.28 -32.73
N VAL A 33 -35.81 -25.12 -32.17
CA VAL A 33 -34.60 -24.33 -32.41
C VAL A 33 -34.00 -23.95 -31.08
N MET A 34 -32.70 -23.71 -31.03
CA MET A 34 -31.99 -23.50 -29.77
C MET A 34 -32.55 -22.29 -29.01
N PRO A 35 -33.15 -22.48 -27.82
CA PRO A 35 -33.67 -21.38 -27.03
C PRO A 35 -32.55 -20.63 -26.29
N PHE A 36 -32.86 -19.40 -25.90
CA PHE A 36 -32.05 -18.65 -24.95
C PHE A 36 -32.08 -19.31 -23.56
N GLY A 37 -30.99 -19.21 -22.80
CA GLY A 37 -30.91 -19.68 -21.42
C GLY A 37 -30.33 -21.07 -21.23
N LEU A 38 -30.14 -21.88 -22.27
CA LEU A 38 -29.41 -23.15 -22.11
C LEU A 38 -27.91 -22.90 -21.91
N LYS A 39 -27.31 -23.66 -20.99
CA LYS A 39 -25.91 -23.52 -20.57
C LYS A 39 -24.90 -23.55 -21.73
N ASN A 40 -25.14 -24.37 -22.75
CA ASN A 40 -24.19 -24.64 -23.84
C ASN A 40 -24.54 -23.93 -25.16
N THR A 41 -25.59 -23.10 -25.19
CA THR A 41 -26.05 -22.43 -26.41
C THR A 41 -24.96 -21.55 -27.03
N GLY A 42 -24.32 -20.69 -26.24
CA GLY A 42 -23.25 -19.80 -26.72
C GLY A 42 -22.03 -20.57 -27.25
N ALA A 43 -21.60 -21.63 -26.56
CA ALA A 43 -20.48 -22.46 -27.01
C ALA A 43 -20.79 -23.20 -28.32
N THR A 44 -22.03 -23.67 -28.49
CA THR A 44 -22.47 -24.33 -29.71
C THR A 44 -22.53 -23.35 -30.88
N TYR A 45 -23.03 -22.14 -30.63
CA TYR A 45 -23.05 -21.07 -31.62
C TYR A 45 -21.64 -20.66 -32.06
N GLN A 46 -20.73 -20.43 -31.11
CA GLN A 46 -19.33 -20.11 -31.42
C GLN A 46 -18.66 -21.22 -32.24
N ARG A 47 -18.92 -22.50 -31.95
CA ARG A 47 -18.42 -23.63 -32.74
C ARG A 47 -18.93 -23.62 -34.18
N LEU A 48 -20.22 -23.31 -34.38
CA LEU A 48 -20.79 -23.17 -35.72
C LEU A 48 -20.07 -22.07 -36.49
N VAL A 49 -19.99 -20.87 -35.91
CA VAL A 49 -19.33 -19.70 -36.49
C VAL A 49 -17.86 -20.00 -36.84
N ASN A 50 -17.11 -20.58 -35.90
CA ASN A 50 -15.71 -20.98 -36.12
C ASN A 50 -15.57 -21.95 -37.29
N ARG A 51 -16.52 -22.87 -37.45
CA ARG A 51 -16.50 -23.87 -38.52
C ARG A 51 -16.82 -23.26 -39.89
N ILE A 52 -17.84 -22.41 -39.98
CA ILE A 52 -18.26 -21.83 -41.27
C ILE A 52 -17.29 -20.77 -41.78
N PHE A 53 -16.68 -20.00 -40.88
CA PHE A 53 -15.72 -18.93 -41.20
C PHE A 53 -14.26 -19.33 -40.97
N ALA A 54 -13.95 -20.62 -40.85
CA ALA A 54 -12.60 -21.11 -40.54
C ALA A 54 -11.49 -20.55 -41.46
N ARG A 55 -11.82 -20.22 -42.72
CA ARG A 55 -10.88 -19.66 -43.70
C ARG A 55 -10.69 -18.15 -43.60
N GLN A 56 -11.62 -17.44 -42.97
CA GLN A 56 -11.67 -15.98 -42.88
C GLN A 56 -11.24 -15.46 -41.49
N ILE A 57 -11.55 -16.22 -40.43
CA ILE A 57 -11.20 -15.86 -39.06
C ILE A 57 -9.69 -15.66 -38.92
N GLY A 58 -9.29 -14.52 -38.34
CA GLY A 58 -7.91 -14.10 -38.15
C GLY A 58 -7.27 -13.44 -39.38
N LYS A 59 -7.76 -13.71 -40.60
CA LYS A 59 -7.28 -13.08 -41.84
C LYS A 59 -7.98 -11.75 -42.09
N ASN A 60 -9.26 -11.79 -42.45
CA ASN A 60 -10.10 -10.64 -42.79
C ASN A 60 -11.36 -10.57 -41.91
N MET A 61 -11.56 -11.53 -41.01
CA MET A 61 -12.71 -11.56 -40.11
C MET A 61 -12.30 -11.81 -38.65
N GLU A 62 -12.97 -11.14 -37.73
CA GLU A 62 -13.00 -11.45 -36.29
C GLU A 62 -14.43 -11.74 -35.88
N VAL A 63 -14.67 -12.79 -35.08
CA VAL A 63 -16.02 -13.12 -34.62
C VAL A 63 -16.05 -13.47 -33.15
N TYR A 64 -17.05 -12.95 -32.46
CA TYR A 64 -17.36 -13.31 -31.08
C TYR A 64 -18.86 -13.52 -30.94
N VAL A 65 -19.25 -14.78 -30.80
CA VAL A 65 -20.66 -15.22 -30.83
C VAL A 65 -21.38 -14.58 -32.02
N ASP A 66 -22.36 -13.71 -31.78
CA ASP A 66 -23.19 -13.09 -32.83
C ASP A 66 -22.51 -11.87 -33.49
N ASP A 67 -21.47 -11.31 -32.88
CA ASP A 67 -20.77 -10.11 -33.36
C ASP A 67 -19.65 -10.48 -34.35
N MET A 68 -19.84 -10.14 -35.63
CA MET A 68 -18.89 -10.38 -36.72
C MET A 68 -18.28 -9.07 -37.24
N LEU A 69 -16.96 -9.01 -37.34
CA LEU A 69 -16.21 -7.86 -37.85
C LEU A 69 -15.36 -8.28 -39.05
N THR A 70 -15.73 -7.82 -40.25
CA THR A 70 -14.87 -7.94 -41.44
C THR A 70 -13.98 -6.71 -41.53
N LYS A 71 -12.67 -6.91 -41.68
CA LYS A 71 -11.64 -5.87 -41.69
C LYS A 71 -10.71 -6.04 -42.88
N SER A 72 -10.30 -4.93 -43.48
CA SER A 72 -9.47 -4.90 -44.69
C SER A 72 -8.53 -3.69 -44.64
N THR A 73 -7.44 -3.75 -45.42
CA THR A 73 -6.42 -2.67 -45.46
C THR A 73 -6.77 -1.56 -46.45
N THR A 74 -7.50 -1.87 -47.51
CA THR A 74 -7.94 -0.91 -48.54
C THR A 74 -9.42 -1.11 -48.85
N ALA A 75 -10.04 -0.10 -49.48
CA ALA A 75 -11.46 -0.13 -49.82
C ALA A 75 -11.79 -1.18 -50.88
N GLU A 76 -10.91 -1.37 -51.87
CA GLU A 76 -11.09 -2.34 -52.96
C GLU A 76 -11.11 -3.76 -52.40
N LYS A 77 -10.10 -4.08 -51.58
CA LYS A 77 -10.02 -5.36 -50.88
C LYS A 77 -11.20 -5.57 -49.91
N HIS A 78 -11.72 -4.49 -49.33
CA HIS A 78 -12.89 -4.59 -48.45
C HIS A 78 -14.13 -5.10 -49.17
N MET A 79 -14.33 -4.72 -50.43
CA MET A 79 -15.44 -5.23 -51.23
C MET A 79 -15.29 -6.73 -51.51
N GLU A 80 -14.07 -7.20 -51.79
CA GLU A 80 -13.78 -8.62 -51.98
C GLU A 80 -13.99 -9.42 -50.69
N ASP A 81 -13.46 -8.94 -49.56
CA ASP A 81 -13.58 -9.58 -48.25
C ASP A 81 -15.06 -9.66 -47.78
N LEU A 82 -15.85 -8.60 -48.02
CA LEU A 82 -17.29 -8.60 -47.75
C LEU A 82 -18.04 -9.57 -48.66
N LYS A 83 -17.68 -9.66 -49.94
CA LYS A 83 -18.27 -10.63 -50.86
C LYS A 83 -18.03 -12.06 -50.38
N GLU A 84 -16.79 -12.37 -50.00
CA GLU A 84 -16.41 -13.67 -49.43
C GLU A 84 -17.23 -13.98 -48.16
N THR A 85 -17.40 -12.99 -47.29
CA THR A 85 -18.23 -13.09 -46.07
C THR A 85 -19.69 -13.42 -46.40
N PHE A 86 -20.30 -12.66 -47.32
CA PHE A 86 -21.70 -12.85 -47.70
C PHE A 86 -21.96 -14.15 -48.43
N ASP A 87 -20.99 -14.64 -49.22
CA ASP A 87 -21.07 -15.96 -49.86
C ASP A 87 -21.13 -17.09 -48.82
N VAL A 88 -20.34 -17.01 -47.76
CA VAL A 88 -20.40 -17.96 -46.64
C VAL A 88 -21.75 -17.87 -45.92
N LEU A 89 -22.22 -16.66 -45.60
CA LEU A 89 -23.51 -16.46 -44.93
C LEU A 89 -24.68 -17.04 -45.76
N ARG A 90 -24.69 -16.79 -47.08
CA ARG A 90 -25.69 -17.36 -47.99
C ARG A 90 -25.61 -18.88 -48.05
N LYS A 91 -24.40 -19.44 -48.15
CA LYS A 91 -24.17 -20.89 -48.22
C LYS A 91 -24.75 -21.62 -47.01
N TYR A 92 -24.59 -21.06 -45.80
CA TYR A 92 -25.07 -21.67 -44.57
C TYR A 92 -26.41 -21.09 -44.08
N GLN A 93 -27.07 -20.26 -44.91
CA GLN A 93 -28.36 -19.62 -44.63
C GLN A 93 -28.40 -18.82 -43.32
N MET A 94 -27.25 -18.28 -42.90
CA MET A 94 -27.15 -17.46 -41.70
C MET A 94 -27.63 -16.04 -41.99
N LYS A 95 -28.62 -15.58 -41.23
CA LYS A 95 -29.28 -14.29 -41.41
C LYS A 95 -28.65 -13.24 -40.50
N LEU A 96 -28.46 -12.04 -41.04
CA LEU A 96 -27.97 -10.88 -40.31
C LEU A 96 -29.13 -9.95 -39.94
N ASN A 97 -28.97 -9.22 -38.84
CA ASN A 97 -29.85 -8.14 -38.46
C ASN A 97 -29.41 -6.84 -39.14
N LEU A 98 -30.11 -6.44 -40.20
CA LEU A 98 -29.76 -5.27 -41.01
C LEU A 98 -29.71 -3.97 -40.20
N SER A 99 -30.62 -3.76 -39.24
CA SER A 99 -30.65 -2.53 -38.42
C SER A 99 -29.44 -2.40 -37.48
N LYS A 100 -28.78 -3.53 -37.18
CA LYS A 100 -27.54 -3.57 -36.40
C LYS A 100 -26.30 -3.69 -37.28
N CYS A 101 -26.44 -3.85 -38.59
CA CYS A 101 -25.33 -3.91 -39.53
C CYS A 101 -24.92 -2.51 -39.98
N VAL A 102 -23.61 -2.34 -40.20
CA VAL A 102 -22.97 -1.07 -40.59
C VAL A 102 -21.77 -1.46 -41.42
N PHE A 103 -21.60 -0.87 -42.59
CA PHE A 103 -20.62 -1.26 -43.59
C PHE A 103 -19.80 -0.06 -44.04
N GLY A 104 -18.55 -0.29 -44.47
CA GLY A 104 -17.71 0.76 -45.05
C GLY A 104 -17.33 1.90 -44.11
N VAL A 105 -17.29 1.65 -42.79
CA VAL A 105 -16.94 2.68 -41.79
C VAL A 105 -15.48 2.57 -41.35
N PRO A 106 -14.77 3.70 -41.16
CA PRO A 106 -13.38 3.71 -40.71
C PRO A 106 -13.23 3.39 -39.21
N SER A 107 -14.30 3.53 -38.44
CA SER A 107 -14.37 3.18 -37.02
C SER A 107 -15.71 2.58 -36.66
N ARG A 108 -15.72 1.62 -35.72
CA ARG A 108 -16.95 0.97 -35.28
C ARG A 108 -16.88 0.43 -33.85
N ARG A 109 -18.03 0.46 -33.17
CA ARG A 109 -18.25 -0.24 -31.91
C ARG A 109 -18.25 -1.77 -32.09
N PHE A 110 -17.37 -2.45 -31.35
CA PHE A 110 -17.25 -3.90 -31.32
C PHE A 110 -16.93 -4.36 -29.89
N LEU A 111 -17.70 -5.32 -29.35
CA LEU A 111 -17.54 -5.86 -27.98
C LEU A 111 -17.44 -4.78 -26.88
N GLY A 112 -18.17 -3.68 -27.05
CA GLY A 112 -18.20 -2.58 -26.08
C GLY A 112 -17.00 -1.62 -26.13
N PHE A 113 -16.14 -1.72 -27.14
CA PHE A 113 -15.05 -0.80 -27.44
C PHE A 113 -15.25 -0.13 -28.80
N GLN A 114 -14.66 1.05 -28.98
CA GLN A 114 -14.62 1.72 -30.28
C GLN A 114 -13.32 1.32 -30.99
N VAL A 115 -13.42 0.61 -32.11
CA VAL A 115 -12.27 0.10 -32.86
C VAL A 115 -12.09 0.93 -34.13
N HIS A 116 -10.88 1.42 -34.39
CA HIS A 116 -10.54 2.18 -35.59
C HIS A 116 -9.09 1.96 -35.98
N GLN A 117 -8.65 2.57 -37.09
CA GLN A 117 -7.30 2.36 -37.64
C GLN A 117 -6.17 2.61 -36.63
N ARG A 118 -6.30 3.63 -35.75
CA ARG A 118 -5.26 4.00 -34.78
C ARG A 118 -5.23 3.09 -33.55
N GLY A 119 -6.31 2.36 -33.27
CA GLY A 119 -6.39 1.50 -32.09
C GLY A 119 -7.80 1.23 -31.56
N ILE A 120 -7.85 0.92 -30.26
CA ILE A 120 -9.03 0.56 -29.49
C ILE A 120 -9.24 1.67 -28.45
N GLU A 121 -10.34 2.39 -28.60
CA GLU A 121 -10.81 3.44 -27.70
C GLU A 121 -11.94 2.91 -26.81
N VAL A 122 -12.11 3.54 -25.64
CA VAL A 122 -13.28 3.30 -24.79
C VAL A 122 -14.53 3.76 -25.53
N ASN A 123 -15.64 3.02 -25.43
CA ASN A 123 -16.91 3.46 -26.00
C ASN A 123 -17.30 4.86 -25.45
N PRO A 124 -17.42 5.90 -26.29
CA PRO A 124 -17.81 7.24 -25.85
C PRO A 124 -19.15 7.27 -25.11
N GLU A 125 -20.09 6.38 -25.42
CA GLU A 125 -21.36 6.28 -24.68
C GLU A 125 -21.15 5.84 -23.23
N LYS A 126 -20.20 4.93 -22.98
CA LYS A 126 -19.86 4.50 -21.62
C LYS A 126 -19.16 5.62 -20.85
N ILE A 127 -18.32 6.41 -21.53
CA ILE A 127 -17.67 7.59 -20.94
C ILE A 127 -18.74 8.62 -20.58
N LYS A 128 -19.62 9.00 -21.52
CA LYS A 128 -20.73 9.93 -21.27
C LYS A 128 -21.66 9.47 -20.16
N ALA A 129 -21.99 8.17 -20.11
CA ALA A 129 -22.80 7.60 -19.05
C ALA A 129 -22.13 7.72 -17.67
N LEU A 130 -20.80 7.62 -17.62
CA LEU A 130 -20.01 7.76 -16.40
C LEU A 130 -19.82 9.24 -16.01
N GLU A 131 -19.61 10.13 -16.98
CA GLU A 131 -19.57 11.58 -16.79
C GLU A 131 -20.89 12.09 -16.19
N GLY A 132 -22.03 11.68 -16.78
CA GLY A 132 -23.37 12.03 -16.31
C GLY A 132 -23.86 11.26 -15.07
N MET A 133 -23.08 10.31 -14.55
CA MET A 133 -23.46 9.56 -13.35
C MET A 133 -23.36 10.45 -12.11
N ALA A 134 -24.46 10.56 -11.36
CA ALA A 134 -24.44 11.20 -10.04
C ALA A 134 -23.60 10.39 -9.04
N SER A 135 -23.03 11.06 -8.04
CA SER A 135 -22.23 10.43 -6.99
C SER A 135 -23.00 9.26 -6.34
N PRO A 136 -22.40 8.05 -6.27
CA PRO A 136 -23.04 6.88 -5.69
C PRO A 136 -23.53 7.12 -4.25
N LYS A 137 -24.81 6.85 -4.00
CA LYS A 137 -25.42 6.99 -2.67
C LYS A 137 -25.71 5.65 -2.01
N THR A 138 -25.86 4.59 -2.82
CA THR A 138 -26.20 3.25 -2.33
C THR A 138 -25.13 2.24 -2.69
N LEU A 139 -25.07 1.13 -1.95
CA LEU A 139 -24.15 0.03 -2.24
C LEU A 139 -24.34 -0.50 -3.67
N LYS A 140 -25.58 -0.52 -4.17
CA LYS A 140 -25.89 -0.91 -5.55
C LYS A 140 -25.28 0.04 -6.57
N ASP A 141 -25.25 1.34 -6.29
CA ASP A 141 -24.64 2.33 -7.18
C ASP A 141 -23.12 2.14 -7.25
N VAL A 142 -22.47 1.88 -6.12
CA VAL A 142 -21.01 1.59 -6.09
C VAL A 142 -20.70 0.26 -6.78
N GLN A 143 -21.56 -0.76 -6.62
CA GLN A 143 -21.44 -2.02 -7.37
C GLN A 143 -21.63 -1.82 -8.88
N LYS A 144 -22.56 -0.97 -9.30
CA LYS A 144 -22.77 -0.62 -10.70
C LYS A 144 -21.56 0.14 -11.28
N LEU A 145 -21.00 1.08 -10.52
CA LEU A 145 -19.78 1.80 -10.88
C LEU A 145 -18.61 0.84 -11.04
N THR A 146 -18.33 0.01 -10.04
CA THR A 146 -17.23 -0.97 -10.08
C THR A 146 -17.41 -2.00 -11.21
N GLY A 147 -18.63 -2.45 -11.48
CA GLY A 147 -18.94 -3.30 -12.64
C GLY A 147 -18.67 -2.61 -13.99
N CYS A 148 -19.02 -1.33 -14.11
CA CYS A 148 -18.70 -0.53 -15.29
C CYS A 148 -17.18 -0.41 -15.49
N LEU A 149 -16.45 -0.05 -14.43
CA LEU A 149 -15.00 0.09 -14.43
C LEU A 149 -14.29 -1.24 -14.72
N ALA A 150 -14.84 -2.36 -14.26
CA ALA A 150 -14.31 -3.68 -14.60
C ALA A 150 -14.27 -3.93 -16.12
N SER A 151 -15.28 -3.43 -16.85
CA SER A 151 -15.32 -3.52 -18.32
C SER A 151 -14.31 -2.59 -19.01
N LEU A 152 -13.82 -1.55 -18.32
CA LEU A 152 -12.89 -0.54 -18.83
C LEU A 152 -11.46 -0.74 -18.33
N ASN A 153 -11.22 -1.71 -17.44
CA ASN A 153 -9.93 -1.93 -16.77
C ASN A 153 -8.72 -1.97 -17.71
N ARG A 154 -8.89 -2.43 -18.96
CA ARG A 154 -7.78 -2.49 -19.94
C ARG A 154 -7.26 -1.12 -20.37
N CYS A 155 -8.09 -0.08 -20.26
CA CYS A 155 -7.80 1.30 -20.67
C CYS A 155 -7.44 2.21 -19.49
N ILE A 156 -7.49 1.69 -18.26
CA ILE A 156 -7.29 2.49 -17.04
C ILE A 156 -5.94 2.12 -16.43
N ALA A 157 -4.98 3.04 -16.51
CA ALA A 157 -3.76 2.93 -15.74
C ALA A 157 -4.09 2.99 -14.24
N LYS A 158 -3.42 2.13 -13.44
CA LYS A 158 -3.59 2.10 -11.97
C LYS A 158 -5.05 1.94 -11.53
N SER A 159 -5.84 1.13 -12.24
CA SER A 159 -7.28 1.06 -11.98
C SER A 159 -7.60 0.63 -10.54
N THR A 160 -6.77 -0.23 -9.95
CA THR A 160 -6.87 -0.64 -8.56
C THR A 160 -6.66 0.52 -7.61
N ASP A 161 -5.64 1.34 -7.82
CA ASP A 161 -5.31 2.48 -6.96
C ASP A 161 -6.41 3.55 -7.04
N LYS A 162 -6.82 3.89 -8.26
CA LYS A 162 -7.91 4.85 -8.50
C LYS A 162 -9.25 4.39 -7.91
N CYS A 163 -9.45 3.07 -7.76
CA CYS A 163 -10.68 2.49 -7.20
C CYS A 163 -10.57 2.06 -5.73
N ALA A 164 -9.40 2.18 -5.10
CA ALA A 164 -9.18 1.76 -3.71
C ALA A 164 -10.19 2.38 -2.72
N PRO A 165 -10.53 3.69 -2.81
CA PRO A 165 -11.56 4.29 -1.97
C PRO A 165 -12.93 3.62 -2.12
N PHE A 166 -13.30 3.23 -3.33
CA PHE A 166 -14.58 2.55 -3.60
C PHE A 166 -14.62 1.15 -2.99
N PHE A 167 -13.51 0.40 -3.09
CA PHE A 167 -13.42 -0.93 -2.49
C PHE A 167 -13.48 -0.87 -0.96
N LYS A 168 -12.85 0.14 -0.35
CA LYS A 168 -12.95 0.42 1.09
C LYS A 168 -14.38 0.75 1.50
N ALA A 169 -15.10 1.55 0.70
CA ALA A 169 -16.51 1.87 0.95
C ALA A 169 -17.41 0.62 0.89
N ILE A 170 -17.18 -0.29 -0.06
CA ILE A 170 -17.91 -1.56 -0.17
C ILE A 170 -17.62 -2.49 1.02
N LYS A 171 -16.35 -2.60 1.45
CA LYS A 171 -15.93 -3.49 2.55
C LYS A 171 -16.54 -3.10 3.91
N LYS A 172 -16.90 -1.83 4.13
CA LYS A 172 -17.51 -1.35 5.39
C LYS A 172 -18.96 -1.81 5.63
N GLY A 173 -19.61 -2.46 4.68
CA GLY A 173 -20.91 -3.12 4.90
C GLY A 173 -22.12 -2.18 5.03
N LYS A 174 -23.05 -2.47 5.95
CA LYS A 174 -24.46 -1.99 5.98
C LYS A 174 -24.68 -0.47 6.04
N ARG A 175 -23.66 0.35 6.30
CA ARG A 175 -23.71 1.81 6.17
C ARG A 175 -22.63 2.23 5.19
N LEU A 176 -23.00 2.39 3.92
CA LEU A 176 -22.11 2.98 2.92
C LEU A 176 -21.91 4.45 3.29
N GLU A 177 -20.73 4.79 3.77
CA GLU A 177 -20.29 6.18 3.90
C GLU A 177 -19.51 6.54 2.64
N TRP A 178 -20.16 7.26 1.72
CA TRP A 178 -19.47 7.86 0.59
C TRP A 178 -18.66 9.06 1.10
N SER A 179 -17.37 8.83 1.35
CA SER A 179 -16.47 9.83 1.91
C SER A 179 -16.04 10.88 0.88
N THR A 180 -15.47 11.99 1.34
CA THR A 180 -14.81 12.97 0.49
C THR A 180 -13.71 12.33 -0.36
N GLU A 181 -12.94 11.38 0.20
CA GLU A 181 -11.95 10.59 -0.54
C GLU A 181 -12.57 9.82 -1.71
N CYS A 182 -13.78 9.24 -1.52
CA CYS A 182 -14.49 8.55 -2.59
C CYS A 182 -14.96 9.53 -3.66
N GLU A 183 -15.49 10.69 -3.26
CA GLU A 183 -15.95 11.71 -4.21
C GLU A 183 -14.79 12.25 -5.07
N GLU A 184 -13.66 12.59 -4.43
CA GLU A 184 -12.47 13.06 -5.15
C GLU A 184 -11.93 12.01 -6.12
N ALA A 185 -11.86 10.74 -5.70
CA ALA A 185 -11.43 9.65 -6.55
C ALA A 185 -12.39 9.45 -7.74
N PHE A 186 -13.69 9.61 -7.53
CA PHE A 186 -14.70 9.51 -8.57
C PHE A 186 -14.60 10.64 -9.60
N GLN A 187 -14.40 11.89 -9.16
CA GLN A 187 -14.20 13.01 -10.08
C GLN A 187 -12.90 12.89 -10.87
N LYS A 188 -11.78 12.55 -10.21
CA LYS A 188 -10.49 12.29 -10.89
C LYS A 188 -10.60 11.17 -11.92
N LEU A 189 -11.40 10.15 -11.65
CA LEU A 189 -11.63 9.04 -12.57
C LEU A 189 -12.44 9.46 -13.80
N LYS A 190 -13.45 10.33 -13.63
CA LYS A 190 -14.20 10.92 -14.74
C LYS A 190 -13.29 11.72 -15.66
N GLU A 191 -12.49 12.61 -15.09
CA GLU A 191 -11.53 13.43 -15.83
C GLU A 191 -10.52 12.56 -16.61
N TYR A 192 -9.99 11.52 -15.95
CA TYR A 192 -9.07 10.58 -16.57
C TYR A 192 -9.71 9.85 -17.76
N LEU A 193 -10.94 9.35 -17.60
CA LEU A 193 -11.64 8.64 -18.67
C LEU A 193 -11.97 9.54 -19.86
N GLY A 194 -12.22 10.84 -19.63
CA GLY A 194 -12.37 11.83 -20.69
C GLY A 194 -11.10 12.04 -21.52
N ARG A 195 -9.92 11.71 -20.98
CA ARG A 195 -8.60 11.80 -21.64
C ARG A 195 -7.96 10.44 -21.88
N ALA A 196 -8.73 9.35 -21.79
CA ALA A 196 -8.17 8.00 -21.81
C ALA A 196 -7.37 7.74 -23.10
N PRO A 197 -6.19 7.10 -22.99
CA PRO A 197 -5.34 6.86 -24.14
C PRO A 197 -5.94 5.83 -25.10
N ILE A 198 -5.61 5.98 -26.38
CA ILE A 198 -5.95 5.01 -27.43
C ILE A 198 -5.02 3.80 -27.26
N LEU A 199 -5.60 2.61 -27.08
CA LEU A 199 -4.81 1.39 -26.99
C LEU A 199 -4.44 0.90 -28.39
N SER A 200 -3.18 0.60 -28.63
CA SER A 200 -2.70 0.08 -29.91
C SER A 200 -2.82 -1.43 -29.98
N LYS A 201 -3.07 -1.94 -31.19
CA LYS A 201 -3.04 -3.38 -31.47
C LYS A 201 -1.58 -3.83 -31.67
N PRO A 202 -1.19 -5.01 -31.13
CA PRO A 202 0.09 -5.60 -31.48
C PRO A 202 0.16 -6.04 -32.94
N VAL A 203 1.37 -6.05 -33.47
CA VAL A 203 1.75 -6.63 -34.76
C VAL A 203 2.28 -8.04 -34.52
N VAL A 204 1.95 -8.97 -35.42
CA VAL A 204 2.40 -10.36 -35.30
C VAL A 204 3.93 -10.42 -35.36
N GLY A 205 4.55 -11.10 -34.39
CA GLY A 205 5.99 -11.30 -34.33
C GLY A 205 6.81 -10.12 -33.79
N GLU A 206 6.18 -9.00 -33.38
CA GLU A 206 6.93 -7.90 -32.76
C GLU A 206 7.34 -8.22 -31.31
N THR A 207 8.38 -7.55 -30.79
CA THR A 207 8.67 -7.59 -29.36
C THR A 207 7.78 -6.58 -28.63
N LEU A 208 7.12 -7.02 -27.58
CA LEU A 208 6.33 -6.16 -26.70
C LEU A 208 7.12 -5.88 -25.43
N TYR A 209 6.85 -4.73 -24.83
CA TYR A 209 7.59 -4.26 -23.67
C TYR A 209 6.67 -4.15 -22.47
N LEU A 210 7.11 -4.69 -21.34
CA LEU A 210 6.35 -4.73 -20.10
C LEU A 210 7.00 -3.84 -19.06
N TYR A 211 6.22 -2.89 -18.54
CA TYR A 211 6.61 -2.08 -17.39
C TYR A 211 5.87 -2.57 -16.17
N LEU A 212 6.64 -2.96 -15.16
CA LEU A 212 6.13 -3.38 -13.86
C LEU A 212 6.37 -2.27 -12.86
N SER A 213 5.36 -2.02 -12.02
CA SER A 213 5.55 -1.18 -10.86
C SER A 213 4.73 -1.66 -9.67
N VAL A 214 5.34 -1.54 -8.51
CA VAL A 214 4.77 -1.89 -7.20
C VAL A 214 4.69 -0.59 -6.43
N ILE A 215 3.48 -0.20 -6.05
CA ILE A 215 3.29 1.01 -5.25
C ILE A 215 3.12 0.56 -3.80
N ASP A 216 4.13 0.84 -2.99
CA ASP A 216 3.99 0.82 -1.54
C ASP A 216 3.41 2.17 -1.12
N LEU A 217 2.09 2.22 -0.89
CA LEU A 217 1.43 3.42 -0.36
C LEU A 217 1.87 3.61 1.10
N TYR A 218 2.97 4.33 1.32
CA TYR A 218 3.51 4.57 2.66
C TYR A 218 2.53 5.32 3.59
N LEU A 219 1.50 5.96 3.04
CA LEU A 219 0.55 6.81 3.79
C LEU A 219 -0.79 6.15 4.13
N SER A 220 -1.03 4.88 3.75
CA SER A 220 -2.21 4.17 4.26
C SER A 220 -1.90 2.70 4.49
N VAL A 221 -2.10 2.25 5.74
CA VAL A 221 -1.72 0.94 6.30
C VAL A 221 -2.41 -0.27 5.63
N THR A 222 -3.00 -0.17 4.43
CA THR A 222 -3.90 -1.26 3.97
C THR A 222 -3.84 -1.76 2.55
N GLU A 223 -3.35 -1.04 1.53
CA GLU A 223 -3.47 -1.57 0.15
C GLU A 223 -2.20 -1.28 -0.68
N VAL A 224 -1.32 -2.29 -0.76
CA VAL A 224 -0.25 -2.35 -1.76
C VAL A 224 -0.87 -2.87 -3.06
N ALA A 225 -0.60 -2.20 -4.18
CA ALA A 225 -1.06 -2.66 -5.49
C ALA A 225 0.12 -2.86 -6.45
N THR A 226 -0.07 -3.82 -7.35
CA THR A 226 0.79 -4.03 -8.50
C THR A 226 0.08 -3.48 -9.72
N SER A 227 0.75 -2.65 -10.49
CA SER A 227 0.19 -2.03 -11.68
C SER A 227 1.20 -2.13 -12.81
N LEU A 228 0.71 -2.38 -14.02
CA LEU A 228 1.55 -2.66 -15.17
C LEU A 228 0.95 -2.13 -16.46
N VAL A 229 1.86 -1.89 -17.41
CA VAL A 229 1.49 -1.56 -18.78
C VAL A 229 2.29 -2.42 -19.75
N LEU A 230 1.58 -3.00 -20.70
CA LEU A 230 2.15 -3.61 -21.89
C LEU A 230 2.15 -2.56 -23.00
N ILE A 231 3.30 -2.30 -23.61
CA ILE A 231 3.46 -1.30 -24.67
C ILE A 231 4.11 -1.92 -25.89
N ARG A 232 3.90 -1.29 -27.05
CA ARG A 232 4.68 -1.54 -28.27
C ARG A 232 5.44 -0.29 -28.68
N LEU A 233 6.56 -0.49 -29.38
CA LEU A 233 7.33 0.58 -29.99
C LEU A 233 7.03 0.64 -31.47
N GLU A 234 6.59 1.80 -31.94
CA GLU A 234 6.34 2.09 -33.36
C GLU A 234 7.10 3.37 -33.70
N GLU A 235 8.14 3.27 -34.52
CA GLU A 235 8.99 4.40 -34.93
C GLU A 235 9.59 5.18 -33.74
N GLY A 236 9.95 4.47 -32.66
CA GLY A 236 10.45 5.07 -31.41
C GLY A 236 9.36 5.65 -30.50
N ILE A 237 8.10 5.68 -30.94
CA ILE A 237 6.96 6.11 -30.14
C ILE A 237 6.38 4.91 -29.39
N GLN A 238 6.18 5.08 -28.10
CA GLN A 238 5.54 4.08 -27.26
C GLN A 238 4.04 4.19 -27.32
N LYS A 239 3.37 3.08 -27.60
CA LYS A 239 1.93 3.00 -27.65
C LYS A 239 1.43 1.95 -26.67
N PRO A 240 0.54 2.30 -25.73
CA PRO A 240 0.01 1.35 -24.77
C PRO A 240 -0.86 0.31 -25.49
N VAL A 241 -0.65 -0.96 -25.17
CA VAL A 241 -1.45 -2.08 -25.66
C VAL A 241 -2.49 -2.49 -24.61
N TYR A 242 -2.06 -2.55 -23.34
CA TYR A 242 -2.93 -3.02 -22.26
C TYR A 242 -2.46 -2.50 -20.90
N TYR A 243 -3.40 -1.98 -20.10
CA TYR A 243 -3.18 -1.68 -18.69
C TYR A 243 -3.79 -2.76 -17.79
N THR A 244 -3.10 -3.13 -16.72
CA THR A 244 -3.73 -3.91 -15.66
C THR A 244 -3.13 -3.60 -14.31
N SER A 245 -3.95 -3.75 -13.28
CA SER A 245 -3.54 -3.65 -11.90
C SER A 245 -4.19 -4.75 -11.06
N LYS A 246 -3.58 -5.06 -9.93
CA LYS A 246 -4.06 -6.02 -8.94
C LYS A 246 -3.72 -5.51 -7.53
N ALA A 247 -4.72 -5.47 -6.67
CA ALA A 247 -4.53 -5.27 -5.24
C ALA A 247 -3.86 -6.50 -4.64
N LEU A 248 -2.81 -6.30 -3.85
CA LEU A 248 -2.16 -7.40 -3.13
C LEU A 248 -3.08 -7.92 -2.03
N LEU A 249 -3.14 -9.24 -1.89
CA LEU A 249 -3.79 -9.89 -0.77
C LEU A 249 -3.04 -9.59 0.53
N PRO A 250 -3.69 -9.69 1.71
CA PRO A 250 -3.03 -9.45 2.99
C PRO A 250 -1.77 -10.31 3.23
N ALA A 251 -1.67 -11.49 2.61
CA ALA A 251 -0.46 -12.30 2.65
C ALA A 251 0.63 -11.82 1.69
N GLU A 252 0.23 -11.32 0.52
CA GLU A 252 1.11 -10.80 -0.54
C GLU A 252 1.72 -9.45 -0.17
N THR A 253 1.05 -8.64 0.67
CA THR A 253 1.60 -7.37 1.17
C THR A 253 2.86 -7.56 2.02
N ARG A 254 3.02 -8.73 2.66
CA ARG A 254 4.18 -9.10 3.48
C ARG A 254 5.35 -9.69 2.67
N TYR A 255 5.19 -9.85 1.36
CA TYR A 255 6.26 -10.37 0.51
C TYR A 255 7.40 -9.37 0.42
N SER A 256 8.62 -9.85 0.23
CA SER A 256 9.77 -8.98 -0.03
C SER A 256 9.54 -8.14 -1.30
N PRO A 257 10.19 -6.97 -1.46
CA PRO A 257 10.02 -6.13 -2.66
C PRO A 257 10.25 -6.91 -3.97
N VAL A 258 11.24 -7.79 -3.99
CA VAL A 258 11.52 -8.65 -5.15
C VAL A 258 10.38 -9.64 -5.41
N GLU A 259 9.87 -10.29 -4.37
CA GLU A 259 8.72 -11.20 -4.50
C GLU A 259 7.46 -10.48 -4.96
N LYS A 260 7.23 -9.22 -4.54
CA LYS A 260 6.12 -8.39 -5.03
C LYS A 260 6.25 -8.10 -6.53
N ILE A 261 7.46 -7.82 -7.02
CA ILE A 261 7.73 -7.61 -8.45
C ILE A 261 7.55 -8.93 -9.24
N ALA A 262 8.07 -10.04 -8.72
CA ALA A 262 7.88 -11.35 -9.34
C ALA A 262 6.39 -11.75 -9.39
N LEU A 263 5.64 -11.46 -8.33
CA LEU A 263 4.19 -11.63 -8.27
C LEU A 263 3.46 -10.76 -9.31
N ALA A 264 3.91 -9.51 -9.51
CA ALA A 264 3.37 -8.65 -10.55
C ALA A 264 3.57 -9.26 -11.94
N LEU A 265 4.78 -9.76 -12.24
CA LEU A 265 5.08 -10.45 -13.49
C LEU A 265 4.19 -11.69 -13.69
N ILE A 266 4.09 -12.57 -12.69
CA ILE A 266 3.23 -13.76 -12.74
C ILE A 266 1.75 -13.41 -12.93
N THR A 267 1.29 -12.37 -12.25
CA THR A 267 -0.09 -11.89 -12.43
C THR A 267 -0.30 -11.38 -13.86
N SER A 268 0.72 -10.74 -14.44
CA SER A 268 0.72 -10.29 -15.84
C SER A 268 0.60 -11.46 -16.78
N THR A 269 1.45 -12.48 -16.64
CA THR A 269 1.51 -13.61 -17.56
C THR A 269 0.21 -14.38 -17.56
N ARG A 270 -0.39 -14.60 -16.37
CA ARG A 270 -1.69 -15.27 -16.25
C ARG A 270 -2.82 -14.50 -16.93
N LYS A 271 -2.86 -13.17 -16.75
CA LYS A 271 -3.94 -12.33 -17.27
C LYS A 271 -3.79 -12.03 -18.75
N LEU A 272 -2.56 -11.87 -19.22
CA LEU A 272 -2.19 -11.51 -20.59
C LEU A 272 -1.58 -12.70 -21.34
N ARG A 273 -1.88 -13.93 -20.91
CA ARG A 273 -1.33 -15.18 -21.47
C ARG A 273 -1.31 -15.21 -23.00
N PRO A 274 -2.37 -14.79 -23.73
CA PRO A 274 -2.33 -14.78 -25.19
C PRO A 274 -1.21 -13.92 -25.78
N TYR A 275 -0.86 -12.80 -25.14
CA TYR A 275 0.24 -11.93 -25.59
C TYR A 275 1.61 -12.55 -25.27
N PHE A 276 1.77 -13.11 -24.07
CA PHE A 276 3.03 -13.77 -23.67
C PHE A 276 3.33 -15.04 -24.49
N GLN A 277 2.30 -15.72 -25.02
CA GLN A 277 2.46 -16.89 -25.89
C GLN A 277 2.79 -16.50 -27.34
N ALA A 278 2.31 -15.34 -27.80
CA ALA A 278 2.43 -14.92 -29.20
C ALA A 278 3.65 -14.02 -29.46
N HIS A 279 4.20 -13.38 -28.44
CA HIS A 279 5.24 -12.36 -28.57
C HIS A 279 6.36 -12.57 -27.55
N THR A 280 7.59 -12.25 -27.94
CA THR A 280 8.69 -12.03 -27.00
C THR A 280 8.34 -10.81 -26.13
N ILE A 281 8.43 -10.97 -24.80
CA ILE A 281 8.16 -9.88 -23.84
C ILE A 281 9.46 -9.40 -23.21
N GLU A 282 9.77 -8.13 -23.38
CA GLU A 282 10.90 -7.47 -22.73
C GLU A 282 10.44 -6.72 -21.47
N VAL A 283 10.83 -7.24 -20.32
CA VAL A 283 10.45 -6.73 -19.00
C VAL A 283 11.47 -5.71 -18.53
N TYR A 284 11.03 -4.47 -18.38
CA TYR A 284 11.84 -3.40 -17.83
C TYR A 284 11.81 -3.41 -16.31
N THR A 285 12.94 -3.72 -15.69
CA THR A 285 13.06 -3.81 -14.24
C THR A 285 14.50 -3.56 -13.80
N ASP A 286 14.65 -2.82 -12.71
CA ASP A 286 15.95 -2.58 -12.07
C ASP A 286 16.31 -3.71 -11.09
N CYS A 287 15.37 -4.63 -10.85
CA CYS A 287 15.58 -5.80 -10.02
C CYS A 287 16.13 -6.95 -10.86
N PRO A 288 17.16 -7.69 -10.39
CA PRO A 288 17.74 -8.81 -11.12
C PRO A 288 16.86 -10.06 -11.05
N LEU A 289 15.60 -9.97 -11.51
CA LEU A 289 14.58 -11.02 -11.44
C LEU A 289 15.08 -12.33 -12.06
N LYS A 290 15.78 -12.26 -13.19
CA LYS A 290 16.35 -13.43 -13.86
C LYS A 290 17.26 -14.23 -12.93
N LEU A 291 18.17 -13.55 -12.23
CA LEU A 291 19.12 -14.19 -11.32
C LEU A 291 18.43 -14.75 -10.08
N ILE A 292 17.39 -14.07 -9.59
CA ILE A 292 16.68 -14.47 -8.38
C ILE A 292 15.76 -15.67 -8.63
N LEU A 293 15.04 -15.69 -9.76
CA LEU A 293 14.17 -16.79 -10.16
C LEU A 293 14.96 -18.07 -10.49
N GLN A 294 16.25 -17.95 -10.82
CA GLN A 294 17.14 -19.09 -11.08
C GLN A 294 17.75 -19.70 -9.82
N LYS A 295 17.65 -19.06 -8.65
CA LYS A 295 18.20 -19.57 -7.39
C LYS A 295 17.14 -20.39 -6.63
N PRO A 296 17.25 -21.73 -6.57
CA PRO A 296 16.26 -22.58 -5.92
C PRO A 296 16.19 -22.41 -4.39
N GLU A 297 17.19 -21.76 -3.79
CA GLU A 297 17.37 -21.62 -2.34
C GLU A 297 16.56 -20.48 -1.70
N VAL A 298 15.97 -19.58 -2.50
CA VAL A 298 15.40 -18.31 -1.99
C VAL A 298 13.98 -18.47 -1.44
N SER A 299 13.12 -19.26 -2.10
CA SER A 299 11.73 -19.52 -1.68
C SER A 299 11.08 -20.54 -2.60
N GLY A 300 10.41 -21.56 -2.03
CA GLY A 300 9.68 -22.55 -2.84
C GLY A 300 8.56 -21.94 -3.71
N ARG A 301 8.08 -20.74 -3.36
CA ARG A 301 7.12 -19.98 -4.19
C ARG A 301 7.79 -19.43 -5.44
N LEU A 302 8.97 -18.83 -5.30
CA LEU A 302 9.73 -18.29 -6.42
C LEU A 302 10.13 -19.39 -7.41
N THR A 303 10.47 -20.57 -6.93
CA THR A 303 10.75 -21.74 -7.78
C THR A 303 9.53 -22.13 -8.62
N LYS A 304 8.33 -22.19 -8.02
CA LYS A 304 7.09 -22.47 -8.76
C LYS A 304 6.81 -21.40 -9.82
N TRP A 305 7.03 -20.14 -9.49
CA TRP A 305 6.88 -19.03 -10.43
C TRP A 305 7.92 -19.06 -11.56
N ALA A 306 9.16 -19.43 -11.27
CA ALA A 306 10.20 -19.60 -12.29
C ALA A 306 9.83 -20.69 -13.31
N VAL A 307 9.29 -21.81 -12.84
CA VAL A 307 8.78 -22.89 -13.72
C VAL A 307 7.62 -22.39 -14.58
N GLU A 308 6.66 -21.68 -14.00
CA GLU A 308 5.55 -21.10 -14.78
C GLU A 308 6.03 -20.09 -15.82
N LEU A 309 6.97 -19.21 -15.46
CA LEU A 309 7.51 -18.21 -16.39
C LEU A 309 8.35 -18.82 -17.52
N SER A 310 8.91 -20.01 -17.31
CA SER A 310 9.72 -20.71 -18.32
C SER A 310 8.92 -21.12 -19.56
N GLU A 311 7.58 -21.09 -19.51
CA GLU A 311 6.72 -21.36 -20.68
C GLU A 311 6.73 -20.20 -21.71
N TYR A 312 7.31 -19.05 -21.36
CA TYR A 312 7.25 -17.83 -22.17
C TYR A 312 8.65 -17.31 -22.56
N ASP A 313 8.75 -16.65 -23.71
CA ASP A 313 9.97 -15.94 -24.13
C ASP A 313 10.04 -14.56 -23.47
N ILE A 314 10.64 -14.52 -22.27
CA ILE A 314 10.79 -13.30 -21.46
C ILE A 314 12.25 -12.87 -21.41
N ARG A 315 12.51 -11.62 -21.82
CA ARG A 315 13.80 -10.94 -21.68
C ARG A 315 13.72 -9.90 -20.58
N TYR A 316 14.81 -9.70 -19.85
CA TYR A 316 14.88 -8.74 -18.75
C TYR A 316 15.90 -7.67 -19.11
N THR A 317 15.46 -6.41 -19.09
CA THR A 317 16.29 -5.26 -19.46
C THR A 317 16.24 -4.23 -18.33
N PRO A 318 17.40 -3.69 -17.89
CA PRO A 318 17.43 -2.60 -16.93
C PRO A 318 16.65 -1.38 -17.44
N LYS A 319 16.08 -0.55 -16.57
CA LYS A 319 15.47 0.71 -17.01
C LYS A 319 16.59 1.71 -17.39
N ALA A 320 17.15 1.57 -18.58
CA ALA A 320 17.85 2.70 -19.18
C ALA A 320 16.84 3.86 -19.37
N VAL A 321 17.31 5.11 -19.32
CA VAL A 321 16.45 6.31 -19.44
C VAL A 321 15.80 6.34 -20.84
N ILE A 322 14.62 5.74 -20.95
CA ILE A 322 13.87 5.67 -22.21
C ILE A 322 12.95 6.89 -22.29
N LYS A 323 13.16 7.70 -23.33
CA LYS A 323 12.36 8.88 -23.66
C LYS A 323 11.11 8.45 -24.45
N GLY A 324 9.95 8.33 -23.81
CA GLY A 324 8.69 8.10 -24.52
C GLY A 324 7.48 8.48 -23.68
N GLN A 325 6.48 9.12 -24.30
CA GLN A 325 5.34 9.74 -23.60
C GLN A 325 4.50 8.73 -22.80
N ALA A 326 4.24 7.52 -23.31
CA ALA A 326 3.45 6.53 -22.59
C ALA A 326 4.15 6.00 -21.32
N ILE A 327 5.47 5.87 -21.36
CA ILE A 327 6.29 5.65 -20.16
C ILE A 327 6.34 6.91 -19.32
N SER A 328 6.45 8.10 -19.87
CA SER A 328 6.47 9.34 -19.08
C SER A 328 5.16 9.55 -18.34
N ASP A 329 4.01 9.21 -18.91
CA ASP A 329 2.71 9.29 -18.24
C ASP A 329 2.54 8.14 -17.24
N PHE A 330 2.99 6.92 -17.58
CA PHE A 330 3.03 5.81 -16.63
C PHE A 330 4.00 6.13 -15.47
N ILE A 331 5.28 6.35 -15.72
CA ILE A 331 6.27 6.80 -14.73
C ILE A 331 5.81 8.06 -13.99
N ALA A 332 5.31 9.13 -14.62
CA ALA A 332 4.83 10.33 -13.89
C ALA A 332 3.55 10.07 -13.09
N GLU A 333 2.72 9.08 -13.48
CA GLU A 333 1.63 8.63 -12.62
C GLU A 333 2.17 7.79 -11.45
N PHE A 334 3.21 6.97 -11.65
CA PHE A 334 3.86 6.09 -10.66
C PHE A 334 4.85 6.79 -9.73
N THR A 335 5.42 7.87 -10.20
CA THR A 335 6.00 8.94 -9.44
C THR A 335 4.79 9.75 -8.96
N GLU A 336 4.17 9.33 -7.84
CA GLU A 336 3.81 10.40 -6.88
C GLU A 336 5.00 11.33 -6.83
N PRO A 337 4.83 12.66 -6.81
CA PRO A 337 5.97 13.54 -6.86
C PRO A 337 6.98 13.08 -5.80
N ASP A 338 8.00 12.37 -6.26
CA ASP A 338 9.34 12.44 -5.71
C ASP A 338 9.84 13.86 -5.93
N ALA A 339 9.08 14.75 -6.60
CA ALA A 339 9.12 16.19 -6.43
C ALA A 339 8.40 16.72 -5.16
N LYS A 340 7.94 15.85 -4.23
CA LYS A 340 7.63 16.17 -2.83
C LYS A 340 8.57 15.43 -1.87
N VAL A 341 9.46 14.58 -2.39
CA VAL A 341 10.56 13.96 -1.63
C VAL A 341 11.92 14.53 -2.03
N ARG A 342 12.06 15.10 -3.25
CA ARG A 342 13.26 15.80 -3.77
C ARG A 342 13.03 17.29 -4.02
N LYS A 343 11.83 17.81 -3.76
CA LYS A 343 11.51 19.25 -3.76
C LYS A 343 10.99 19.68 -2.38
N VAL A 344 11.60 19.09 -1.34
CA VAL A 344 11.59 19.60 0.05
C VAL A 344 12.96 20.22 0.40
N MET A 345 13.87 20.27 -0.57
CA MET A 345 14.92 21.29 -0.58
C MET A 345 14.36 22.43 -1.42
N GLU A 346 14.15 23.60 -0.81
CA GLU A 346 13.55 24.82 -1.38
C GLU A 346 12.00 24.84 -1.43
N ASP A 347 11.36 24.76 -0.26
CA ASP A 347 10.39 25.78 0.14
C ASP A 347 10.06 25.62 1.63
N GLU A 348 10.52 26.59 2.42
CA GLU A 348 10.21 26.76 3.82
C GLU A 348 8.71 27.06 4.00
N GLN A 349 7.89 26.04 4.33
CA GLN A 349 6.65 26.23 5.12
C GLN A 349 6.01 24.89 5.58
N THR A 350 6.52 24.38 6.70
CA THR A 350 5.81 23.73 7.82
C THR A 350 4.61 22.80 7.54
N THR A 351 4.87 21.49 7.37
CA THR A 351 4.09 20.50 8.13
C THR A 351 4.59 20.55 9.57
N LYS A 352 3.86 21.21 10.47
CA LYS A 352 4.26 21.38 11.86
C LYS A 352 4.13 20.03 12.59
N PHE A 353 5.21 19.25 12.66
CA PHE A 353 5.28 18.14 13.61
C PHE A 353 5.10 18.72 15.01
N GLN A 354 4.24 18.10 15.81
CA GLN A 354 3.93 18.59 17.14
C GLN A 354 5.04 18.26 18.16
N TRP A 355 5.75 17.14 17.97
CA TRP A 355 6.90 16.77 18.79
C TRP A 355 8.19 16.92 17.99
N LYS A 356 9.19 17.57 18.60
CA LYS A 356 10.55 17.70 18.06
C LYS A 356 11.56 17.14 19.03
N LEU A 357 12.51 16.38 18.52
CA LEU A 357 13.58 15.74 19.28
C LEU A 357 14.93 16.14 18.66
N HIS A 358 15.77 16.82 19.41
CA HIS A 358 17.17 17.07 19.05
C HIS A 358 18.05 16.17 19.92
N VAL A 359 19.00 15.48 19.28
CA VAL A 359 19.94 14.59 19.97
C VAL A 359 21.36 14.86 19.53
N ASP A 360 22.30 14.68 20.45
CA ASP A 360 23.74 14.71 20.18
C ASP A 360 24.49 13.80 21.16
N GLY A 361 25.57 13.19 20.69
CA GLY A 361 26.42 12.28 21.45
C GLY A 361 27.88 12.72 21.46
N SER A 362 28.45 12.91 22.66
CA SER A 362 29.86 13.27 22.83
C SER A 362 30.65 12.14 23.48
N SER A 363 31.83 11.85 22.95
CA SER A 363 32.83 11.01 23.61
C SER A 363 34.20 11.67 23.63
N ASN A 364 34.83 11.73 24.80
CA ASN A 364 36.16 12.30 24.99
C ASN A 364 36.99 11.47 25.99
N THR A 365 38.20 11.95 26.32
CA THR A 365 39.11 11.26 27.25
C THR A 365 38.57 11.16 28.68
N HIS A 366 37.62 12.03 29.07
CA HIS A 366 37.04 12.10 30.41
C HIS A 366 35.75 11.27 30.56
N GLY A 367 35.09 10.94 29.46
CA GLY A 367 33.88 10.12 29.46
C GLY A 367 33.06 10.27 28.18
N SER A 368 31.90 9.63 28.18
CA SER A 368 30.92 9.71 27.09
C SER A 368 29.56 10.15 27.64
N GLY A 369 28.75 10.81 26.82
CA GLY A 369 27.43 11.27 27.22
C GLY A 369 26.55 11.69 26.04
N ALA A 370 25.27 11.85 26.32
CA ALA A 370 24.23 12.26 25.39
C ALA A 370 23.54 13.55 25.85
N GLY A 371 23.20 14.39 24.89
CA GLY A 371 22.29 15.52 25.04
C GLY A 371 21.01 15.25 24.30
N ILE A 372 19.88 15.54 24.94
CA ILE A 372 18.53 15.32 24.41
C ILE A 372 17.69 16.55 24.70
N VAL A 373 17.09 17.13 23.67
CA VAL A 373 16.14 18.25 23.81
C VAL A 373 14.84 17.86 23.12
N ILE A 374 13.75 17.83 23.88
CA ILE A 374 12.42 17.48 23.37
C ILE A 374 11.53 18.71 23.46
N THR A 375 10.86 19.06 22.37
CA THR A 375 9.80 20.08 22.36
C THR A 375 8.45 19.39 22.22
N THR A 376 7.52 19.66 23.13
CA THR A 376 6.16 19.10 23.14
C THR A 376 5.22 19.90 22.22
N PRO A 377 4.02 19.38 21.89
CA PRO A 377 3.00 20.07 21.09
C PRO A 377 2.60 21.43 21.64
N GLU A 378 2.64 21.58 22.96
CA GLU A 378 2.29 22.79 23.70
C GLU A 378 3.39 23.86 23.63
N GLY A 379 4.57 23.51 23.09
CA GLY A 379 5.74 24.39 22.99
C GLY A 379 6.69 24.30 24.18
N ASP A 380 6.42 23.42 25.16
CA ASP A 380 7.30 23.20 26.30
C ASP A 380 8.56 22.46 25.85
N THR A 381 9.73 22.89 26.35
CA THR A 381 11.02 22.28 26.07
C THR A 381 11.55 21.52 27.28
N MET A 382 11.95 20.28 27.07
CA MET A 382 12.56 19.39 28.05
C MET A 382 14.00 19.11 27.65
N GLU A 383 14.93 19.46 28.52
CA GLU A 383 16.36 19.27 28.32
C GLU A 383 16.87 18.15 29.24
N CYS A 384 17.57 17.17 28.66
CA CYS A 384 18.14 16.05 29.38
C CYS A 384 19.59 15.83 28.98
N ALA A 385 20.46 15.69 29.98
CA ALA A 385 21.83 15.26 29.80
C ALA A 385 21.97 13.86 30.40
N MET A 386 22.63 12.95 29.69
CA MET A 386 22.83 11.58 30.16
C MET A 386 24.31 11.20 30.08
N ARG A 387 24.90 10.82 31.20
CA ARG A 387 26.30 10.34 31.26
C ARG A 387 26.32 8.82 31.07
N PHE A 388 27.29 8.34 30.32
CA PHE A 388 27.52 6.90 30.17
C PHE A 388 28.62 6.48 31.14
N ASP A 389 28.34 5.46 31.97
CA ASP A 389 29.33 4.87 32.87
C ASP A 389 30.20 3.81 32.16
N PHE A 390 30.17 3.81 30.82
CA PHE A 390 30.99 3.00 29.93
C PHE A 390 31.63 3.88 28.86
N LYS A 391 32.74 3.41 28.29
CA LYS A 391 33.43 4.13 27.21
C LYS A 391 32.73 3.82 25.88
N ALA A 392 32.20 4.85 25.23
CA ALA A 392 31.60 4.77 23.90
C ALA A 392 32.50 5.44 22.86
N THR A 393 32.45 5.01 21.60
CA THR A 393 32.95 5.84 20.48
C THR A 393 32.00 7.00 20.22
N ASN A 394 32.39 8.00 19.42
CA ASN A 394 31.49 9.09 19.04
C ASN A 394 30.21 8.56 18.38
N ASN A 395 30.35 7.66 17.40
CA ASN A 395 29.20 7.06 16.72
C ASN A 395 28.30 6.26 17.67
N GLN A 396 28.89 5.53 18.63
CA GLN A 396 28.12 4.82 19.65
C GLN A 396 27.40 5.79 20.58
N ALA A 397 28.05 6.89 20.97
CA ALA A 397 27.44 7.88 21.86
C ALA A 397 26.22 8.56 21.22
N GLU A 398 26.29 8.78 19.92
CA GLU A 398 25.21 9.35 19.10
C GLU A 398 24.03 8.40 18.96
N TYR A 399 24.30 7.12 18.73
CA TYR A 399 23.26 6.10 18.76
C TYR A 399 22.60 5.98 20.14
N GLU A 400 23.38 6.06 21.22
CA GLU A 400 22.82 6.05 22.58
C GLU A 400 21.97 7.29 22.85
N ALA A 401 22.39 8.47 22.37
CA ALA A 401 21.61 9.70 22.46
C ALA A 401 20.27 9.57 21.73
N LEU A 402 20.29 9.07 20.49
CA LEU A 402 19.10 8.83 19.70
C LEU A 402 18.17 7.80 20.37
N LEU A 403 18.70 6.65 20.79
CA LEU A 403 17.91 5.61 21.45
C LEU A 403 17.25 6.13 22.72
N ALA A 404 18.00 6.84 23.56
CA ALA A 404 17.49 7.45 24.77
C ALA A 404 16.36 8.44 24.44
N GLY A 405 16.58 9.36 23.50
CA GLY A 405 15.56 10.32 23.06
C GLY A 405 14.27 9.67 22.58
N LEU A 406 14.38 8.65 21.73
CA LEU A 406 13.22 7.88 21.24
C LEU A 406 12.43 7.22 22.38
N ARG A 407 13.13 6.62 23.35
CA ARG A 407 12.50 5.98 24.51
C ARG A 407 11.76 6.98 25.37
N VAL A 408 12.30 8.19 25.56
CA VAL A 408 11.61 9.27 26.27
C VAL A 408 10.35 9.71 25.52
N CYS A 409 10.44 9.93 24.21
CA CYS A 409 9.27 10.31 23.40
C CYS A 409 8.16 9.24 23.43
N ILE A 410 8.52 7.94 23.39
CA ILE A 410 7.56 6.83 23.54
C ILE A 410 6.89 6.88 24.92
N ALA A 411 7.67 7.09 25.99
CA ALA A 411 7.15 7.16 27.35
C ALA A 411 6.20 8.37 27.55
N LEU A 412 6.46 9.47 26.85
CA LEU A 412 5.61 10.66 26.84
C LEU A 412 4.37 10.49 25.94
N GLY A 413 4.27 9.40 25.18
CA GLY A 413 3.12 9.09 24.34
C GLY A 413 3.08 9.86 23.01
N ALA A 414 4.24 10.27 22.49
CA ALA A 414 4.32 10.89 21.18
C ALA A 414 3.93 9.90 20.06
N ASP A 415 2.91 10.26 19.27
CA ASP A 415 2.46 9.50 18.11
C ASP A 415 3.17 9.92 16.81
N GLU A 416 3.55 11.20 16.71
CA GLU A 416 4.25 11.80 15.57
C GLU A 416 5.51 12.50 16.04
N LEU A 417 6.67 12.26 15.41
CA LEU A 417 7.97 12.77 15.89
C LEU A 417 8.89 13.27 14.77
N GLU A 418 9.40 14.49 14.92
CA GLU A 418 10.49 15.02 14.09
C GLU A 418 11.81 14.98 14.86
N ILE A 419 12.83 14.35 14.28
CA ILE A 419 14.10 14.03 14.92
C ILE A 419 15.21 14.77 14.19
N TYR A 420 16.08 15.44 14.93
CA TYR A 420 17.21 16.20 14.43
C TYR A 420 18.50 15.69 15.08
N SER A 421 19.50 15.42 14.25
CA SER A 421 20.85 15.04 14.66
C SER A 421 21.85 15.65 13.69
N ASP A 422 23.03 16.02 14.17
CA ASP A 422 24.12 16.59 13.38
C ASP A 422 25.09 15.51 12.84
N LEU A 423 25.01 14.27 13.32
CA LEU A 423 25.86 13.19 12.82
C LEU A 423 25.26 12.48 11.58
N GLN A 424 25.80 12.84 10.42
CA GLN A 424 25.43 12.29 9.10
C GLN A 424 25.39 10.76 9.05
N VAL A 425 26.34 10.08 9.72
CA VAL A 425 26.44 8.61 9.67
C VAL A 425 25.21 7.95 10.30
N VAL A 426 24.74 8.46 11.44
CA VAL A 426 23.58 7.88 12.15
C VAL A 426 22.30 8.12 11.36
N VAL A 427 22.10 9.36 10.88
CA VAL A 427 20.93 9.71 10.07
C VAL A 427 20.87 8.86 8.80
N ASN A 428 21.98 8.77 8.05
CA ASN A 428 22.01 8.03 6.79
C ASN A 428 21.94 6.51 6.99
N GLN A 429 22.43 5.97 8.11
CA GLN A 429 22.23 4.55 8.44
C GLN A 429 20.77 4.26 8.81
N VAL A 430 20.10 5.17 9.53
CA VAL A 430 18.66 5.04 9.85
C VAL A 430 17.79 5.15 8.60
N LEU A 431 18.16 6.04 7.66
CA LEU A 431 17.50 6.22 6.36
C LEU A 431 17.82 5.13 5.32
N ASP A 432 18.60 4.10 5.69
CA ASP A 432 19.06 3.03 4.78
C ASP A 432 19.92 3.51 3.60
N GLU A 433 20.46 4.73 3.65
CA GLU A 433 21.41 5.25 2.67
C GLU A 433 22.81 4.68 2.90
N TYR A 434 23.21 4.48 4.16
CA TYR A 434 24.49 3.89 4.56
C TYR A 434 24.32 2.51 5.21
N GLN A 435 25.23 1.59 4.92
CA GLN A 435 25.26 0.26 5.56
C GLN A 435 26.08 0.29 6.86
N ALA A 436 25.49 -0.17 7.95
CA ALA A 436 26.23 -0.52 9.17
C ALA A 436 26.99 -1.84 8.95
N ARG A 437 28.32 -1.82 9.03
CA ARG A 437 29.18 -2.99 8.76
C ARG A 437 29.61 -3.74 10.02
N GLU A 438 29.75 -3.03 11.13
CA GLU A 438 30.23 -3.60 12.39
C GLU A 438 29.06 -4.18 13.21
N GLU A 439 29.25 -5.37 13.79
CA GLU A 439 28.19 -6.13 14.48
C GLU A 439 27.47 -5.32 15.57
N HIS A 440 28.21 -4.53 16.34
CA HIS A 440 27.64 -3.67 17.38
C HIS A 440 26.86 -2.47 16.80
N MET A 441 27.27 -1.93 15.65
CA MET A 441 26.55 -0.85 14.94
C MET A 441 25.27 -1.37 14.30
N ILE A 442 25.28 -2.62 13.81
CA ILE A 442 24.08 -3.32 13.32
C ILE A 442 23.08 -3.49 14.48
N ALA A 443 23.54 -3.86 15.68
CA ALA A 443 22.69 -3.98 16.86
C ALA A 443 22.05 -2.63 17.25
N TYR A 444 22.82 -1.53 17.21
CA TYR A 444 22.28 -0.18 17.45
C TYR A 444 21.21 0.23 16.42
N LEU A 445 21.46 -0.06 15.14
CA LEU A 445 20.53 0.24 14.06
C LEU A 445 19.23 -0.57 14.19
N ASP A 446 19.31 -1.85 14.53
CA ASP A 446 18.14 -2.71 14.71
C ASP A 446 17.25 -2.24 15.86
N ILE A 447 17.84 -1.90 17.02
CA ILE A 447 17.10 -1.37 18.16
C ILE A 447 16.45 -0.03 17.81
N THR A 448 17.19 0.86 17.12
CA THR A 448 16.68 2.16 16.66
C THR A 448 15.46 1.98 15.76
N LYS A 449 15.54 1.11 14.74
CA LYS A 449 14.42 0.82 13.84
C LYS A 449 13.23 0.20 14.56
N ARG A 450 13.46 -0.67 15.53
CA ARG A 450 12.40 -1.27 16.36
C ARG A 450 11.66 -0.22 17.19
N LEU A 451 12.35 0.79 17.72
CA LEU A 451 11.73 1.90 18.44
C LEU A 451 10.98 2.85 17.52
N LEU A 452 11.56 3.19 16.36
CA LEU A 452 10.92 4.07 15.38
C LEU A 452 9.58 3.52 14.87
N ARG A 453 9.45 2.19 14.75
CA ARG A 453 8.17 1.52 14.41
C ARG A 453 7.04 1.75 15.42
N LYS A 454 7.33 2.24 16.63
CA LYS A 454 6.30 2.54 17.64
C LYS A 454 5.61 3.90 17.40
N PHE A 455 6.15 4.76 16.55
CA PHE A 455 5.53 6.02 16.14
C PHE A 455 4.66 5.83 14.88
N LYS A 456 3.53 6.55 14.79
CA LYS A 456 2.65 6.52 13.61
C LYS A 456 3.28 7.22 12.42
N VAL A 457 3.95 8.35 12.67
CA VAL A 457 4.69 9.13 11.68
C VAL A 457 6.00 9.60 12.32
N TYR A 458 7.12 9.46 11.62
CA TYR A 458 8.37 10.07 12.06
C TYR A 458 9.14 10.64 10.88
N ARG A 459 9.98 11.63 11.16
CA ARG A 459 10.97 12.18 10.23
C ARG A 459 12.29 12.31 10.98
N ILE A 460 13.39 11.86 10.38
CA ILE A 460 14.74 12.13 10.88
C ILE A 460 15.48 12.97 9.85
N SER A 461 16.08 14.06 10.29
CA SER A 461 16.77 15.03 9.44
C SER A 461 18.16 15.30 10.00
N GLN A 462 19.13 15.40 9.09
CA GLN A 462 20.43 15.94 9.44
C GLN A 462 20.31 17.47 9.54
N ILE A 463 20.86 18.05 10.60
CA ILE A 463 20.97 19.51 10.75
C ILE A 463 22.42 19.96 10.88
N PRO A 464 22.77 21.19 10.47
CA PRO A 464 24.06 21.79 10.78
C PRO A 464 24.30 21.82 12.30
N ARG A 465 25.56 21.73 12.72
CA ARG A 465 25.93 21.69 14.13
C ARG A 465 25.52 22.96 14.88
N GLU A 466 25.51 24.09 14.18
CA GLU A 466 25.06 25.40 14.65
C GLU A 466 23.56 25.40 15.01
N GLU A 467 22.77 24.53 14.38
CA GLU A 467 21.35 24.37 14.69
C GLU A 467 21.09 23.34 15.81
N ASN A 468 22.12 22.58 16.21
CA ASN A 468 22.05 21.57 17.28
C ASN A 468 22.78 21.97 18.57
N GLU A 469 23.15 23.25 18.73
CA GLU A 469 23.99 23.75 19.83
C GLU A 469 23.52 23.33 21.24
N LYS A 470 22.21 23.27 21.46
CA LYS A 470 21.66 22.90 22.78
C LYS A 470 21.91 21.43 23.12
N ALA A 471 21.70 20.53 22.17
CA ALA A 471 21.98 19.11 22.39
C ALA A 471 23.49 18.88 22.54
N ASP A 472 24.31 19.56 21.74
CA ASP A 472 25.78 19.50 21.83
C ASP A 472 26.34 20.02 23.16
N ALA A 473 25.77 21.11 23.70
CA ALA A 473 26.14 21.59 25.02
C ALA A 473 25.80 20.58 26.13
N LEU A 474 24.64 19.91 26.04
CA LEU A 474 24.21 18.90 27.01
C LEU A 474 25.05 17.62 26.95
N SER A 475 25.42 17.16 25.75
CA SER A 475 26.27 15.97 25.54
C SER A 475 27.69 16.22 26.07
N LYS A 476 28.25 17.40 25.81
CA LYS A 476 29.56 17.83 26.32
C LYS A 476 29.54 17.98 27.84
N LEU A 477 28.47 18.56 28.40
CA LEU A 477 28.29 18.65 29.86
C LEU A 477 28.26 17.26 30.51
N ALA A 478 27.54 16.29 29.92
CA ALA A 478 27.47 14.93 30.43
C ALA A 478 28.83 14.19 30.36
N SER A 479 29.55 14.34 29.25
CA SER A 479 30.86 13.70 29.02
C SER A 479 31.98 14.28 29.91
N ALA A 480 31.99 15.60 30.15
CA ALA A 480 33.03 16.29 30.92
C ALA A 480 32.93 16.10 32.45
N THR A 481 31.77 15.69 32.96
CA THR A 481 31.44 15.86 34.38
C THR A 481 31.54 14.60 35.22
N THR A 482 32.51 14.51 36.13
CA THR A 482 32.61 13.46 37.15
C THR A 482 31.69 13.66 38.36
N SER A 483 31.19 14.88 38.61
CA SER A 483 30.20 15.15 39.68
C SER A 483 29.59 16.55 39.54
N ILE A 484 28.36 16.67 39.03
CA ILE A 484 27.59 17.92 39.16
C ILE A 484 26.32 17.63 39.96
N ARG A 485 26.22 18.27 41.13
CA ARG A 485 24.98 18.50 41.89
C ARG A 485 24.39 19.85 41.49
N SER A 486 24.05 20.06 40.22
CA SER A 486 23.28 21.24 39.82
C SER A 486 21.79 20.91 39.98
N LYS A 487 21.07 21.75 40.73
CA LYS A 487 19.63 21.55 41.02
C LYS A 487 18.72 21.78 39.79
N ALA A 488 19.27 22.16 38.64
CA ALA A 488 18.51 22.72 37.52
C ALA A 488 18.37 21.78 36.30
N ILE A 489 19.34 20.91 36.00
CA ILE A 489 19.29 19.99 34.84
C ILE A 489 19.52 18.56 35.35
N PRO A 490 18.54 17.65 35.23
CA PRO A 490 18.71 16.26 35.66
C PRO A 490 19.72 15.54 34.77
N VAL A 491 20.84 15.10 35.36
CA VAL A 491 21.81 14.24 34.69
C VAL A 491 21.48 12.78 35.00
N ALA A 492 21.03 12.03 33.99
CA ALA A 492 20.77 10.60 34.10
C ALA A 492 22.05 9.79 33.87
N HIS A 493 22.17 8.61 34.49
CA HIS A 493 23.31 7.71 34.30
C HIS A 493 22.88 6.45 33.54
N LEU A 494 23.59 6.15 32.44
CA LEU A 494 23.43 4.91 31.69
C LEU A 494 24.61 3.97 32.03
N THR A 495 24.32 2.91 32.77
CA THR A 495 25.36 2.01 33.33
C THR A 495 25.89 0.98 32.33
N LYS A 496 25.15 0.70 31.25
CA LYS A 496 25.52 -0.27 30.20
C LYS A 496 25.04 0.18 28.83
N PRO A 497 25.72 -0.21 27.74
CA PRO A 497 25.26 0.04 26.38
C PRO A 497 23.88 -0.59 26.11
N SER A 498 23.06 0.09 25.32
CA SER A 498 21.72 -0.36 24.92
C SER A 498 21.71 -1.65 24.10
N THR A 499 22.86 -2.09 23.60
CA THR A 499 23.07 -3.30 22.78
C THR A 499 23.38 -4.56 23.59
N VAL A 500 23.62 -4.45 24.91
CA VAL A 500 23.87 -5.62 25.76
C VAL A 500 22.54 -6.15 26.30
N GLU A 501 22.15 -7.37 25.92
CA GLU A 501 20.90 -8.02 26.35
C GLU A 501 20.74 -8.00 27.88
N SER A 502 19.66 -7.36 28.33
CA SER A 502 19.03 -7.70 29.60
C SER A 502 18.07 -8.84 29.29
N LYS A 503 18.36 -10.06 29.76
CA LYS A 503 17.43 -11.19 29.66
C LYS A 503 16.04 -10.73 30.09
N GLU A 504 15.05 -10.89 29.21
CA GLU A 504 13.64 -10.63 29.50
C GLU A 504 13.25 -11.33 30.81
N ILE A 505 12.91 -10.53 31.83
CA ILE A 505 12.15 -11.03 32.98
C ILE A 505 10.69 -10.78 32.64
N THR A 506 9.96 -11.87 32.43
CA THR A 506 8.50 -11.89 32.37
C THR A 506 7.95 -11.24 33.64
N ILE A 507 7.42 -10.03 33.57
CA ILE A 507 6.68 -9.44 34.68
C ILE A 507 5.31 -10.11 34.72
N ALA A 508 5.18 -11.09 35.61
CA ALA A 508 3.87 -11.50 36.10
C ALA A 508 3.18 -10.27 36.73
N GLU A 509 1.91 -10.07 36.42
CA GLU A 509 1.07 -9.03 37.03
C GLU A 509 1.14 -9.10 38.57
N ILE A 510 1.94 -8.25 39.21
CA ILE A 510 1.91 -8.10 40.66
C ILE A 510 0.66 -7.28 41.00
N ARG A 511 -0.43 -7.95 41.35
CA ARG A 511 -1.54 -7.29 42.05
C ARG A 511 -1.04 -6.83 43.43
N PRO A 512 -1.21 -5.56 43.81
CA PRO A 512 -0.76 -5.08 45.12
C PRO A 512 -1.49 -5.85 46.23
N SER A 513 -0.74 -6.37 47.21
CA SER A 513 -1.30 -7.08 48.35
C SER A 513 -2.02 -6.10 49.30
N PRO A 514 -2.94 -6.57 50.17
CA PRO A 514 -3.60 -5.73 51.17
C PRO A 514 -2.63 -4.99 52.13
N GLY A 515 -1.36 -5.43 52.19
CA GLY A 515 -0.30 -4.80 52.98
C GLY A 515 0.44 -3.67 52.28
N ASP A 516 0.20 -3.42 50.98
CA ASP A 516 0.81 -2.31 50.26
C ASP A 516 0.10 -0.99 50.56
N TRP A 517 0.87 0.07 50.80
CA TRP A 517 0.36 1.41 51.07
C TRP A 517 -0.46 1.96 49.89
N THR A 518 -0.21 1.48 48.67
CA THR A 518 -0.98 1.89 47.48
C THR A 518 -2.35 1.22 47.37
N TYR A 519 -2.57 0.09 48.05
CA TYR A 519 -3.77 -0.74 47.92
C TYR A 519 -5.04 0.02 48.29
N LYS A 520 -5.08 0.61 49.50
CA LYS A 520 -6.28 1.34 49.98
C LYS A 520 -6.56 2.61 49.16
N LEU A 521 -5.52 3.24 48.61
CA LEU A 521 -5.63 4.43 47.76
C LEU A 521 -6.17 4.08 46.36
N ARG A 522 -5.72 2.98 45.75
CA ARG A 522 -6.26 2.49 44.48
C ARG A 522 -7.71 2.03 44.61
N LYS A 523 -8.03 1.25 45.66
CA LYS A 523 -9.41 0.79 45.90
C LYS A 523 -10.41 1.96 46.02
N TYR A 524 -9.99 3.07 46.62
CA TYR A 524 -10.81 4.28 46.66
C TYR A 524 -10.89 5.01 45.31
N LEU A 525 -9.79 5.11 44.56
CA LEU A 525 -9.77 5.83 43.27
C LEU A 525 -10.40 5.05 42.10
N GLU A 526 -10.37 3.72 42.12
CA GLU A 526 -10.92 2.83 41.08
C GLU A 526 -12.34 2.36 41.41
N GLU A 527 -12.58 1.95 42.66
CA GLU A 527 -13.83 1.29 43.07
C GLU A 527 -14.68 2.16 44.01
N ASN A 528 -14.19 3.33 44.43
CA ASN A 528 -14.86 4.26 45.36
C ASN A 528 -15.14 3.66 46.75
N ILE A 529 -14.36 2.65 47.17
CA ILE A 529 -14.51 1.97 48.46
C ILE A 529 -13.54 2.56 49.49
N LEU A 530 -14.06 2.91 50.68
CA LEU A 530 -13.28 3.42 51.81
C LEU A 530 -13.18 2.39 52.95
N PRO A 531 -12.16 2.47 53.81
CA PRO A 531 -12.09 1.68 55.04
C PRO A 531 -13.26 2.02 55.99
N GLU A 532 -13.64 1.06 56.84
CA GLU A 532 -14.70 1.23 57.84
C GLU A 532 -14.32 2.22 58.96
N ASP A 533 -13.02 2.36 59.26
CA ASP A 533 -12.54 3.36 60.22
C ASP A 533 -12.69 4.78 59.65
N ALA A 534 -13.51 5.59 60.33
CA ALA A 534 -13.83 6.96 59.94
C ALA A 534 -12.59 7.87 59.86
N ILE A 535 -11.57 7.64 60.70
CA ILE A 535 -10.34 8.44 60.71
C ILE A 535 -9.47 8.09 59.50
N GLU A 536 -9.29 6.80 59.23
CA GLU A 536 -8.54 6.33 58.07
C GLU A 536 -9.23 6.71 56.75
N ALA A 537 -10.56 6.59 56.67
CA ALA A 537 -11.35 7.02 55.51
C ALA A 537 -11.18 8.51 55.20
N LYS A 538 -11.20 9.38 56.23
CA LYS A 538 -10.95 10.81 56.05
C LYS A 538 -9.53 11.09 55.57
N ARG A 539 -8.55 10.33 56.07
CA ARG A 539 -7.14 10.43 55.66
C ARG A 539 -6.93 10.02 54.20
N ILE A 540 -7.59 8.94 53.75
CA ILE A 540 -7.54 8.49 52.35
C ILE A 540 -8.21 9.49 51.42
N ARG A 541 -9.40 10.01 51.77
CA ARG A 541 -10.06 11.07 50.98
C ARG A 541 -9.15 12.28 50.80
N TYR A 542 -8.56 12.78 51.88
CA TYR A 542 -7.64 13.92 51.81
C TYR A 542 -6.41 13.59 50.95
N ARG A 543 -5.76 12.43 51.16
CA ARG A 543 -4.58 12.03 50.39
C ARG A 543 -4.91 11.88 48.91
N SER A 544 -6.05 11.27 48.55
CA SER A 544 -6.46 10.95 47.18
C SER A 544 -6.49 12.17 46.26
N THR A 545 -6.75 13.37 46.79
CA THR A 545 -6.75 14.63 46.01
C THR A 545 -5.43 14.88 45.27
N ARG A 546 -4.32 14.36 45.82
CA ARG A 546 -2.97 14.46 45.27
C ARG A 546 -2.58 13.28 44.38
N TYR A 547 -3.48 12.33 44.12
CA TYR A 547 -3.19 11.15 43.32
C TYR A 547 -4.24 10.97 42.21
N THR A 548 -3.87 10.25 41.16
CA THR A 548 -4.74 9.92 40.03
C THR A 548 -4.30 8.61 39.40
N ILE A 549 -5.19 7.97 38.65
CA ILE A 549 -4.90 6.71 37.97
C ILE A 549 -4.93 6.95 36.47
N LEU A 550 -3.84 6.57 35.81
CA LEU A 550 -3.67 6.68 34.37
C LEU A 550 -3.23 5.32 33.85
N ARG A 551 -4.04 4.75 32.94
CA ARG A 551 -3.78 3.44 32.32
C ARG A 551 -3.51 2.31 33.34
N GLY A 552 -4.23 2.31 34.48
CA GLY A 552 -4.11 1.28 35.53
C GLY A 552 -2.94 1.46 36.51
N GLU A 553 -2.17 2.55 36.39
CA GLU A 553 -1.08 2.87 37.31
C GLU A 553 -1.37 4.11 38.16
N LEU A 554 -0.89 4.12 39.41
CA LEU A 554 -1.10 5.21 40.37
C LEU A 554 -0.03 6.29 40.23
N TYR A 555 -0.45 7.55 40.05
CA TYR A 555 0.42 8.71 39.94
C TYR A 555 0.12 9.72 41.05
N ARG A 556 1.15 10.43 41.53
CA ARG A 556 1.04 11.59 42.42
C ARG A 556 1.17 12.89 41.64
N ARG A 557 0.30 13.86 41.90
CA ARG A 557 0.38 15.23 41.41
C ARG A 557 1.44 16.01 42.20
N GLY A 558 2.53 16.38 41.54
CA GLY A 558 3.56 17.25 42.10
C GLY A 558 3.13 18.72 42.13
N PHE A 559 3.86 19.57 42.87
CA PHE A 559 3.62 21.02 42.94
C PHE A 559 3.75 21.71 41.57
N SER A 560 4.57 21.15 40.65
CA SER A 560 4.78 21.63 39.29
C SER A 560 3.78 21.05 38.26
N LYS A 561 2.67 20.42 38.71
CA LYS A 561 1.69 19.70 37.88
C LYS A 561 2.22 18.45 37.14
N VAL A 562 3.52 18.16 37.20
CA VAL A 562 4.11 16.90 36.68
C VAL A 562 3.63 15.70 37.50
N LEU A 563 3.24 14.64 36.80
CA LEU A 563 2.77 13.39 37.40
C LEU A 563 3.95 12.45 37.72
N GLN A 564 4.04 11.98 38.95
CA GLN A 564 5.09 11.07 39.41
C GLN A 564 4.51 9.69 39.66
N ARG A 565 5.05 8.64 39.00
CA ARG A 565 4.57 7.27 39.16
C ARG A 565 4.88 6.74 40.56
N CYS A 566 3.89 6.10 41.19
CA CYS A 566 4.04 5.45 42.49
C CYS A 566 4.44 3.98 42.32
N ILE A 567 5.48 3.55 43.05
CA ILE A 567 5.99 2.17 43.02
C ILE A 567 5.45 1.39 44.23
N SER A 568 5.05 0.14 44.01
CA SER A 568 4.59 -0.82 45.03
C SER A 568 5.77 -1.60 45.62
N GLY A 569 5.78 -1.86 46.95
CA GLY A 569 6.78 -2.74 47.56
C GLY A 569 6.77 -2.79 49.09
N GLU A 570 6.96 -3.99 49.66
CA GLU A 570 6.96 -4.28 51.11
C GLU A 570 8.13 -3.66 51.90
N LYS A 571 9.17 -3.12 51.24
CA LYS A 571 10.37 -2.54 51.90
C LYS A 571 10.20 -1.12 52.42
N ASN A 572 9.04 -0.48 52.26
CA ASN A 572 8.79 0.89 52.74
C ASN A 572 8.16 0.92 54.15
N ARG A 573 8.90 0.44 55.15
CA ARG A 573 8.53 0.56 56.58
C ARG A 573 8.90 1.91 57.22
N ARG A 574 9.32 2.91 56.43
CA ARG A 574 9.67 4.25 56.95
C ARG A 574 8.67 5.29 56.49
N ASP A 575 8.29 6.14 57.44
CA ASP A 575 7.37 7.26 57.28
C ASP A 575 7.65 8.04 55.97
N PRO A 576 6.74 8.01 54.97
CA PRO A 576 6.97 8.57 53.64
C PRO A 576 7.13 10.10 53.63
N GLU A 577 6.95 10.77 54.78
CA GLU A 577 7.20 12.21 54.93
C GLU A 577 8.66 12.55 55.24
N LYS A 578 9.51 11.62 55.70
CA LYS A 578 10.88 11.97 56.15
C LYS A 578 12.01 11.67 55.15
N ARG A 579 11.87 10.66 54.30
CA ARG A 579 12.77 10.40 53.16
C ARG A 579 12.03 9.58 52.12
N PRO A 580 11.38 10.21 51.17
CA PRO A 580 10.84 9.47 50.05
C PRO A 580 11.99 8.97 49.16
N GLN A 581 12.08 7.66 48.97
CA GLN A 581 12.76 7.11 47.80
C GLN A 581 11.86 7.40 46.59
N TRP A 582 12.17 8.49 45.89
CA TRP A 582 11.60 8.76 44.57
C TRP A 582 12.56 8.20 43.54
N SER A 583 12.08 7.33 42.66
CA SER A 583 12.73 7.12 41.38
C SER A 583 12.44 8.36 40.52
N VAL A 584 13.28 9.38 40.62
CA VAL A 584 13.48 10.27 39.48
C VAL A 584 14.30 9.43 38.51
N TRP A 585 13.62 8.78 37.57
CA TRP A 585 14.24 7.94 36.54
C TRP A 585 14.96 6.69 37.06
N GLU A 586 14.20 5.61 37.26
CA GLU A 586 14.73 4.26 37.04
C GLU A 586 14.05 3.71 35.78
N PRO A 587 14.77 3.54 34.67
CA PRO A 587 14.25 2.76 33.56
C PRO A 587 14.22 1.30 34.04
N HIS A 588 13.03 0.78 34.28
CA HIS A 588 12.82 -0.65 34.09
C HIS A 588 13.00 -0.88 32.59
N TRP A 589 14.22 -1.22 32.20
CA TRP A 589 14.53 -1.80 30.89
C TRP A 589 13.90 -3.20 30.86
N GLY A 590 12.67 -3.25 30.35
CA GLY A 590 11.97 -4.45 29.91
C GLY A 590 11.51 -4.24 28.48
#